data_AF-A0A9Q3V721-F1
#
_entry.id   AF-A0A9Q3V721-F1
#
_cell.length_a   1.000
_cell.length_b   1.000
_cell.length_c   1.000
_cell.angle_alpha   90.00
_cell.angle_beta   90.00
_cell.angle_gamma   90.00
#
_symmetry.space_group_name_H-M   'P 1'
#
loop_
_entity.id
_entity.type
_entity.pdbx_description
1 polymer ?
#
loop_
_entity_poly.entity_id
_entity_poly.type
_entity_poly.pdbx_seq_one_letter_code
_entity_poly.pdbx_strand_id
1 'polypeptide(L)'
;MKKKITLFCLIFMLSFSLFKTQIKAEVLKNYEQIATQYEKKGDLLSAINVYYYISKNDTLESNKKSLQKIEILLPKCREILLKELQGKWELKKKFDLDYYSNIKYTKFIEIKDNKIIFYNRPEEIVSEINLENNPFSYNDFGGFPSLKLDKEIWTFSTRKVNREKRLRLRKHIDKNGNLIVLSDHRGVIIDDTEREIALKQEIDTYYVKSK
;
A
#
# COMPACT_ATOMS: atom_id res chain seq x y z
N MET A 1 -51.30 -14.44 -12.61
CA MET A 1 -50.35 -13.34 -12.98
C MET A 1 -49.21 -13.15 -11.99
N LYS A 2 -49.47 -12.95 -10.68
CA LYS A 2 -48.43 -12.68 -9.67
C LYS A 2 -47.25 -13.69 -9.65
N LYS A 3 -47.51 -15.00 -9.68
CA LYS A 3 -46.45 -16.04 -9.71
C LYS A 3 -45.51 -15.98 -10.92
N LYS A 4 -46.01 -15.61 -12.10
CA LYS A 4 -45.20 -15.47 -13.33
C LYS A 4 -44.29 -14.25 -13.27
N ILE A 5 -44.77 -13.14 -12.68
CA ILE A 5 -43.98 -11.93 -12.46
C ILE A 5 -42.87 -12.19 -11.43
N THR A 6 -43.18 -12.86 -10.31
CA THR A 6 -42.18 -13.23 -9.30
C THR A 6 -41.08 -14.13 -9.88
N LEU A 7 -41.45 -15.12 -10.71
CA LEU A 7 -40.48 -16.00 -11.37
C LEU A 7 -39.60 -15.22 -12.36
N PHE A 8 -40.18 -14.30 -13.14
CA PHE A 8 -39.42 -13.45 -14.05
C PHE A 8 -38.45 -12.51 -13.31
N CYS A 9 -38.88 -11.89 -12.20
CA CYS A 9 -38.00 -11.09 -11.35
C CYS A 9 -36.86 -11.91 -10.74
N LEU A 10 -37.11 -13.15 -10.32
CA LEU A 10 -36.07 -14.06 -9.81
C LEU A 10 -35.06 -14.43 -10.89
N ILE A 11 -35.52 -14.77 -12.10
CA ILE A 11 -34.65 -15.08 -13.25
C ILE A 11 -33.81 -13.85 -13.62
N PHE A 12 -34.40 -12.65 -13.62
CA PHE A 12 -33.69 -11.41 -13.91
C PHE A 12 -32.65 -11.05 -12.83
N MET A 13 -32.97 -11.25 -11.55
CA MET A 13 -32.00 -11.04 -10.45
C MET A 13 -30.85 -12.06 -10.53
N LEU A 14 -31.15 -13.32 -10.85
CA LEU A 14 -30.15 -14.36 -11.07
C LEU A 14 -29.25 -14.04 -12.27
N SER A 15 -29.81 -13.66 -13.42
CA SER A 15 -29.02 -13.31 -14.61
C SER A 15 -28.13 -12.09 -14.38
N PHE A 16 -28.64 -11.07 -13.68
CA PHE A 16 -27.84 -9.91 -13.30
C PHE A 16 -26.71 -10.25 -12.34
N SER A 17 -26.96 -11.15 -11.37
CA SER A 17 -25.92 -11.65 -10.47
C SER A 17 -24.83 -12.44 -11.21
N LEU A 18 -25.21 -13.28 -12.19
CA LEU A 18 -24.28 -14.06 -13.01
C LEU A 18 -23.41 -13.16 -13.90
N PHE A 19 -24.01 -12.14 -14.52
CA PHE A 19 -23.29 -11.16 -15.32
C PHE A 19 -22.27 -10.37 -14.51
N LYS A 20 -22.64 -9.91 -13.30
CA LYS A 20 -21.69 -9.27 -12.36
C LYS A 20 -20.52 -10.19 -11.98
N THR A 21 -20.80 -11.46 -11.73
CA THR A 21 -19.76 -12.45 -11.40
C THR A 21 -18.82 -12.68 -12.58
N GLN A 22 -19.33 -12.72 -13.82
CA GLN A 22 -18.51 -12.86 -15.03
C GLN A 22 -17.57 -11.67 -15.24
N ILE A 23 -18.08 -10.44 -15.13
CA ILE A 23 -17.24 -9.22 -15.22
C ILE A 23 -16.14 -9.26 -14.15
N LYS A 24 -16.50 -9.62 -12.92
CA LYS A 24 -15.52 -9.73 -11.82
C LYS A 24 -14.43 -10.76 -12.13
N ALA A 25 -14.79 -11.91 -12.68
CA ALA A 25 -13.84 -12.95 -13.06
C ALA A 25 -12.89 -12.51 -14.18
N GLU A 26 -13.39 -11.80 -15.20
CA GLU A 26 -12.56 -11.27 -16.28
C GLU A 26 -11.59 -10.19 -15.80
N VAL A 27 -12.05 -9.28 -14.95
CA VAL A 27 -11.20 -8.27 -14.30
C VAL A 27 -10.08 -8.93 -13.50
N LEU A 28 -10.39 -9.95 -12.70
CA LEU A 28 -9.38 -10.66 -11.91
C LEU A 28 -8.37 -11.41 -12.79
N LYS A 29 -8.81 -12.01 -13.89
CA LYS A 29 -7.91 -12.65 -14.87
C LYS A 29 -6.94 -11.65 -15.49
N ASN A 30 -7.40 -10.42 -15.78
CA ASN A 30 -6.51 -9.36 -16.27
C ASN A 30 -5.46 -8.99 -15.22
N TYR A 31 -5.85 -8.88 -13.94
CA TYR A 31 -4.88 -8.64 -12.87
C TYR A 31 -3.87 -9.78 -12.68
N GLU A 32 -4.29 -11.05 -12.82
CA GLU A 32 -3.36 -12.18 -12.79
C GLU A 32 -2.30 -12.10 -13.90
N GLN A 33 -2.72 -11.71 -15.11
CA GLN A 33 -1.80 -11.51 -16.23
C GLN A 33 -0.83 -10.37 -15.95
N ILE A 34 -1.31 -9.25 -15.40
CA ILE A 34 -0.49 -8.10 -15.01
C ILE A 34 0.54 -8.51 -13.94
N ALA A 35 0.11 -9.22 -12.89
CA ALA A 35 1.00 -9.70 -11.83
C ALA A 35 2.11 -10.61 -12.39
N THR A 36 1.73 -11.54 -13.28
CA THR A 36 2.67 -12.45 -13.94
C THR A 36 3.67 -11.70 -14.83
N GLN A 37 3.24 -10.64 -15.52
CA GLN A 37 4.14 -9.81 -16.32
C GLN A 37 5.15 -9.06 -15.46
N TYR A 38 4.73 -8.53 -14.31
CA TYR A 38 5.65 -7.91 -13.35
C TYR A 38 6.67 -8.92 -12.80
N GLU A 39 6.24 -10.13 -12.43
CA GLU A 39 7.15 -11.20 -12.01
C GLU A 39 8.19 -11.51 -13.08
N LYS A 40 7.76 -11.72 -14.33
CA LYS A 40 8.66 -12.02 -15.47
C LYS A 40 9.68 -10.91 -15.73
N LYS A 41 9.32 -9.65 -15.45
CA LYS A 41 10.21 -8.49 -15.57
C LYS A 41 11.11 -8.29 -14.35
N GLY A 42 10.94 -9.07 -13.29
CA GLY A 42 11.67 -8.92 -12.03
C GLY A 42 11.14 -7.80 -11.12
N ASP A 43 10.02 -7.17 -11.47
CA ASP A 43 9.38 -6.14 -10.64
C ASP A 43 8.50 -6.79 -9.56
N LEU A 44 9.17 -7.38 -8.56
CA LEU A 44 8.51 -8.19 -7.54
C LEU A 44 7.61 -7.36 -6.62
N LEU A 45 7.94 -6.09 -6.36
CA LEU A 45 7.13 -5.20 -5.54
C LEU A 45 5.80 -4.85 -6.23
N SER A 46 5.80 -4.58 -7.54
CA SER A 46 4.56 -4.39 -8.28
C SER A 46 3.77 -5.70 -8.37
N ALA A 47 4.44 -6.82 -8.65
CA ALA A 47 3.79 -8.13 -8.72
C ALA A 47 3.04 -8.49 -7.42
N ILE A 48 3.71 -8.36 -6.28
CA ILE A 48 3.14 -8.75 -4.99
C ILE A 48 1.98 -7.84 -4.58
N ASN A 49 2.00 -6.56 -4.97
CA ASN A 49 0.88 -5.65 -4.76
C ASN A 49 -0.37 -6.05 -5.57
N VAL A 50 -0.18 -6.50 -6.80
CA VAL A 50 -1.29 -6.98 -7.63
C VAL A 50 -1.86 -8.29 -7.07
N TYR A 51 -1.01 -9.23 -6.63
CA TYR A 51 -1.49 -10.44 -5.95
C TYR A 51 -2.23 -10.13 -4.65
N TYR A 52 -1.73 -9.17 -3.88
CA TYR A 52 -2.42 -8.68 -2.69
C TYR A 52 -3.82 -8.14 -3.04
N TYR A 53 -3.94 -7.33 -4.09
CA TYR A 53 -5.24 -6.86 -4.58
C TYR A 53 -6.18 -8.01 -4.96
N ILE A 54 -5.70 -9.00 -5.73
CA ILE A 54 -6.51 -10.17 -6.11
C ILE A 54 -6.98 -10.91 -4.86
N SER A 55 -6.09 -11.14 -3.88
CA SER A 55 -6.41 -11.84 -2.63
C SER A 55 -7.50 -11.14 -1.79
N LYS A 56 -7.66 -9.82 -1.91
CA LYS A 56 -8.70 -9.07 -1.18
C LYS A 56 -10.04 -8.99 -1.92
N ASN A 57 -10.02 -9.17 -3.23
CA ASN A 57 -11.19 -8.95 -4.07
C ASN A 57 -11.79 -10.26 -4.60
N ASP A 58 -11.07 -11.37 -4.58
CA ASP A 58 -11.55 -12.67 -5.02
C ASP A 58 -11.89 -13.63 -3.87
N THR A 59 -12.93 -14.44 -4.06
CA THR A 59 -13.36 -15.52 -3.15
C THR A 59 -13.23 -16.91 -3.78
N LEU A 60 -12.59 -17.01 -4.96
CA LEU A 60 -12.50 -18.22 -5.77
C LEU A 60 -11.06 -18.78 -5.79
N GLU A 61 -10.73 -19.57 -6.81
CA GLU A 61 -9.41 -20.21 -6.97
C GLU A 61 -8.27 -19.20 -7.19
N SER A 62 -8.57 -18.04 -7.79
CA SER A 62 -7.59 -16.97 -8.02
C SER A 62 -7.09 -16.36 -6.71
N ASN A 63 -7.94 -16.32 -5.67
CA ASN A 63 -7.54 -15.99 -4.30
C ASN A 63 -6.44 -16.94 -3.80
N LYS A 64 -6.67 -18.26 -3.83
CA LYS A 64 -5.71 -19.26 -3.33
C LYS A 64 -4.36 -19.17 -4.04
N LYS A 65 -4.37 -19.05 -5.36
CA LYS A 65 -3.14 -18.89 -6.15
C LYS A 65 -2.38 -17.61 -5.78
N SER A 66 -3.11 -16.51 -5.61
CA SER A 66 -2.51 -15.23 -5.22
C SER A 66 -1.89 -15.29 -3.83
N LEU A 67 -2.51 -16.00 -2.88
CA LEU A 67 -1.96 -16.20 -1.54
C LEU A 67 -0.66 -16.99 -1.56
N GLN A 68 -0.61 -18.10 -2.30
CA GLN A 68 0.63 -18.87 -2.49
C GLN A 68 1.74 -18.01 -3.10
N LYS A 69 1.38 -17.17 -4.08
CA LYS A 69 2.32 -16.21 -4.67
C LYS A 69 2.83 -15.19 -3.66
N ILE A 70 1.95 -14.64 -2.81
CA ILE A 70 2.34 -13.72 -1.74
C ILE A 70 3.32 -14.40 -0.78
N GLU A 71 3.02 -15.61 -0.30
CA GLU A 71 3.89 -16.36 0.63
C GLU A 71 5.31 -16.56 0.07
N ILE A 72 5.41 -16.89 -1.22
CA ILE A 72 6.69 -17.10 -1.91
C ILE A 72 7.45 -15.78 -2.12
N LEU A 73 6.75 -14.72 -2.52
CA LEU A 73 7.37 -13.46 -2.94
C LEU A 73 7.68 -12.53 -1.77
N LEU A 74 6.93 -12.61 -0.67
CA LEU A 74 6.99 -11.65 0.43
C LEU A 74 8.38 -11.53 1.08
N PRO A 75 9.10 -12.61 1.40
CA PRO A 75 10.45 -12.50 1.95
C PRO A 75 11.39 -11.72 1.03
N LYS A 76 11.39 -12.03 -0.28
CA LYS A 76 12.21 -11.34 -1.28
C LYS A 76 11.80 -9.87 -1.44
N CYS A 77 10.50 -9.59 -1.46
CA CYS A 77 9.99 -8.23 -1.57
C CYS A 77 10.41 -7.37 -0.37
N ARG A 78 10.42 -7.93 0.84
CA ARG A 78 10.89 -7.23 2.05
C ARG A 78 12.39 -6.92 1.98
N GLU A 79 13.21 -7.84 1.49
CA GLU A 79 14.63 -7.57 1.26
C GLU A 79 14.85 -6.43 0.25
N ILE A 80 14.11 -6.46 -0.87
CA ILE A 80 14.16 -5.40 -1.89
C ILE A 80 13.75 -4.06 -1.28
N LEU A 81 12.62 -4.03 -0.56
CA LEU A 81 12.13 -2.84 0.11
C LEU A 81 13.19 -2.28 1.07
N LEU A 82 13.72 -3.09 1.99
CA LEU A 82 14.71 -2.63 2.97
C LEU A 82 15.96 -2.07 2.29
N LYS A 83 16.46 -2.72 1.24
CA LYS A 83 17.58 -2.20 0.41
C LYS A 83 17.23 -0.85 -0.24
N GLU A 84 16.02 -0.68 -0.74
CA GLU A 84 15.57 0.57 -1.37
C GLU A 84 15.50 1.74 -0.38
N LEU A 85 15.15 1.45 0.87
CA LEU A 85 15.00 2.41 1.96
C LEU A 85 16.35 2.84 2.57
N GLN A 86 17.38 1.99 2.53
CA GLN A 86 18.67 2.23 3.16
C GLN A 86 19.31 3.58 2.81
N GLY A 87 19.82 4.27 3.81
CA GLY A 87 20.59 5.53 3.76
C GLY A 87 19.89 6.70 4.45
N LYS A 88 20.42 7.91 4.23
CA LYS A 88 19.96 9.15 4.89
C LYS A 88 18.88 9.87 4.08
N TRP A 89 17.94 10.48 4.79
CA TRP A 89 16.83 11.22 4.22
C TRP A 89 16.52 12.48 5.03
N GLU A 90 16.13 13.55 4.35
CA GLU A 90 15.78 14.84 4.95
C GLU A 90 14.28 15.14 4.78
N LEU A 91 13.62 15.54 5.86
CA LEU A 91 12.21 15.86 5.87
C LEU A 91 11.96 17.10 5.00
N LYS A 92 11.16 16.95 3.95
CA LYS A 92 10.85 18.06 3.04
C LYS A 92 9.48 18.65 3.30
N LYS A 93 8.49 17.80 3.64
CA LYS A 93 7.15 18.24 3.98
C LYS A 93 6.52 17.29 4.98
N LYS A 94 5.95 17.87 6.03
CA LYS A 94 5.12 17.20 7.04
C LYS A 94 3.66 17.55 6.78
N PHE A 95 2.81 16.53 6.72
CA PHE A 95 1.36 16.68 6.67
C PHE A 95 0.77 16.17 7.99
N ASP A 96 -0.36 16.75 8.40
CA ASP A 96 -0.88 16.62 9.76
C ASP A 96 -1.79 15.38 9.95
N LEU A 97 -1.30 14.22 9.51
CA LEU A 97 -2.03 12.93 9.58
C LEU A 97 -1.56 12.02 10.72
N ASP A 98 -0.64 12.51 11.56
CA ASP A 98 0.09 11.70 12.54
C ASP A 98 -0.38 11.91 14.00
N TYR A 99 -1.61 12.40 14.20
CA TYR A 99 -2.18 12.79 15.51
C TYR A 99 -2.13 11.70 16.60
N TYR A 100 -1.89 10.42 16.23
CA TYR A 100 -1.71 9.30 17.15
C TYR A 100 -0.46 8.46 16.83
N SER A 101 0.66 9.12 16.52
CA SER A 101 1.94 8.45 16.23
C SER A 101 2.86 8.44 17.43
N ASN A 102 3.49 7.29 17.72
CA ASN A 102 4.68 7.24 18.57
C ASN A 102 5.92 7.75 17.83
N ILE A 103 5.90 7.77 16.50
CA ILE A 103 6.98 8.30 15.68
C ILE A 103 6.94 9.82 15.69
N LYS A 104 8.01 10.42 16.22
CA LYS A 104 8.28 11.86 16.10
C LYS A 104 9.06 12.11 14.83
N TYR A 105 8.41 12.72 13.84
CA TYR A 105 9.10 13.18 12.63
C TYR A 105 10.17 14.21 12.99
N THR A 106 11.41 13.87 12.68
CA THR A 106 12.60 14.73 12.84
C THR A 106 13.06 15.28 11.49
N LYS A 107 13.97 16.25 11.53
CA LYS A 107 14.57 16.83 10.32
C LYS A 107 15.24 15.77 9.44
N PHE A 108 15.88 14.78 10.03
CA PHE A 108 16.54 13.71 9.30
C PHE A 108 16.15 12.34 9.83
N ILE A 109 16.19 11.37 8.92
CA ILE A 109 16.18 9.95 9.26
C ILE A 109 17.33 9.21 8.57
N GLU A 110 17.87 8.19 9.21
CA GLU A 110 18.80 7.24 8.61
C GLU A 110 18.23 5.84 8.74
N ILE A 111 18.15 5.12 7.62
CA ILE A 111 17.73 3.73 7.59
C ILE A 111 18.97 2.86 7.34
N LYS A 112 19.38 2.07 8.33
CA LYS A 112 20.51 1.14 8.23
C LYS A 112 20.31 -0.02 9.20
N ASP A 113 20.90 -1.17 8.90
CA ASP A 113 20.90 -2.33 9.80
C ASP A 113 19.51 -2.74 10.32
N ASN A 114 18.48 -2.67 9.45
CA ASN A 114 17.07 -2.89 9.79
C ASN A 114 16.55 -1.98 10.92
N LYS A 115 17.07 -0.76 11.01
CA LYS A 115 16.62 0.27 11.94
C LYS A 115 16.34 1.56 11.20
N ILE A 116 15.45 2.34 11.78
CA ILE A 116 15.23 3.74 11.42
C ILE A 116 15.66 4.60 12.61
N ILE A 117 16.58 5.52 12.35
CA ILE A 117 17.14 6.45 13.34
C ILE A 117 16.60 7.83 13.00
N PHE A 118 15.96 8.47 13.96
CA PHE A 118 15.39 9.82 13.87
C PHE A 118 16.29 10.80 14.61
N TYR A 119 16.70 11.88 13.95
CA TYR A 119 17.60 12.88 14.54
C TYR A 119 17.40 14.28 13.94
N ASN A 120 17.67 15.31 14.74
CA ASN A 120 17.67 16.72 14.28
C ASN A 120 19.06 17.16 13.81
N ARG A 121 20.10 16.63 14.47
CA ARG A 121 21.52 16.80 14.17
C ARG A 121 22.23 15.45 14.36
N PRO A 122 23.36 15.17 13.68
CA PRO A 122 24.04 13.87 13.78
C PRO A 122 24.33 13.42 15.22
N GLU A 123 24.63 14.37 16.10
CA GLU A 123 24.91 14.18 17.53
C GLU A 123 23.66 14.12 18.42
N GLU A 124 22.46 14.34 17.88
CA GLU A 124 21.19 14.44 18.62
C GLU A 124 20.20 13.39 18.10
N ILE A 125 20.43 12.13 18.46
CA ILE A 125 19.50 11.03 18.17
C ILE A 125 18.26 11.18 19.07
N VAL A 126 17.10 11.35 18.44
CA VAL A 126 15.80 11.50 19.11
C VAL A 126 15.17 10.14 19.40
N SER A 127 15.26 9.20 18.45
CA SER A 127 14.76 7.84 18.62
C SER A 127 15.37 6.89 17.61
N GLU A 128 15.51 5.62 18.01
CA GLU A 128 15.93 4.52 17.16
C GLU A 128 14.89 3.40 17.28
N ILE A 129 14.38 2.92 16.13
CA ILE A 129 13.30 1.93 16.08
C ILE A 129 13.70 0.81 15.12
N ASN A 130 13.52 -0.44 15.52
CA ASN A 130 13.72 -1.58 14.64
C ASN A 130 12.62 -1.63 13.57
N LEU A 131 13.02 -1.92 12.34
CA LEU A 131 12.12 -2.24 11.24
C LEU A 131 11.81 -3.73 11.30
N GLU A 132 10.66 -4.07 11.86
CA GLU A 132 10.20 -5.44 11.96
C GLU A 132 9.32 -5.81 10.76
N ASN A 133 9.39 -7.06 10.33
CA ASN A 133 8.46 -7.58 9.34
C ASN A 133 7.06 -7.67 9.96
N ASN A 134 6.07 -6.98 9.40
CA ASN A 134 4.68 -7.20 9.79
C ASN A 134 4.16 -8.48 9.12
N PRO A 135 3.80 -9.55 9.87
CA PRO A 135 3.30 -10.79 9.29
C PRO A 135 2.12 -10.53 8.35
N PHE A 136 2.07 -11.26 7.24
CA PHE A 136 0.92 -11.16 6.34
C PHE A 136 -0.33 -11.65 7.08
N SER A 137 -1.38 -10.83 7.05
CA SER A 137 -2.69 -11.19 7.59
C SER A 137 -3.77 -11.05 6.51
N TYR A 138 -4.63 -12.07 6.45
CA TYR A 138 -5.81 -12.06 5.60
C TYR A 138 -6.78 -10.92 5.94
N ASN A 139 -6.71 -10.40 7.17
CA ASN A 139 -7.50 -9.27 7.64
C ASN A 139 -6.73 -7.95 7.62
N ASP A 140 -5.55 -7.90 7.01
CA ASP A 140 -4.84 -6.63 6.85
C ASP A 140 -5.62 -5.73 5.87
N PHE A 141 -5.95 -4.51 6.29
CA PHE A 141 -6.61 -3.50 5.46
C PHE A 141 -5.64 -2.36 5.09
N GLY A 142 -4.36 -2.48 5.48
CA GLY A 142 -3.30 -1.55 5.13
C GLY A 142 -2.71 -1.80 3.75
N GLY A 143 -1.79 -0.92 3.38
CA GLY A 143 -0.94 -1.12 2.19
C GLY A 143 0.09 -2.24 2.41
N PHE A 144 0.66 -2.74 1.32
CA PHE A 144 1.49 -3.94 1.31
C PHE A 144 2.71 -3.78 0.39
N PRO A 145 3.88 -4.38 0.69
CA PRO A 145 4.27 -4.95 1.98
C PRO A 145 4.39 -3.86 3.07
N SER A 146 4.00 -4.21 4.30
CA SER A 146 4.08 -3.34 5.47
C SER A 146 5.20 -3.78 6.43
N LEU A 147 5.70 -2.81 7.19
CA LEU A 147 6.69 -3.00 8.26
C LEU A 147 6.08 -2.52 9.57
N LYS A 148 6.47 -3.17 10.65
CA LYS A 148 6.11 -2.79 12.02
C LYS A 148 7.22 -1.93 12.60
N LEU A 149 6.83 -0.78 13.14
CA LEU A 149 7.70 0.15 13.86
C LEU A 149 7.12 0.30 15.27
N ASP A 150 7.80 -0.26 16.27
CA ASP A 150 7.28 -0.38 17.64
C ASP A 150 5.89 -1.06 17.66
N LYS A 151 4.81 -0.35 18.01
CA LYS A 151 3.44 -0.90 18.06
C LYS A 151 2.59 -0.53 16.84
N GLU A 152 3.20 0.09 15.82
CA GLU A 152 2.50 0.65 14.67
C GLU A 152 2.83 -0.10 13.39
N ILE A 153 1.90 -0.08 12.43
CA ILE A 153 2.10 -0.70 11.11
C ILE A 153 2.15 0.40 10.05
N TRP A 154 3.22 0.35 9.25
CA TRP A 154 3.55 1.37 8.27
C TRP A 154 3.84 0.74 6.91
N THR A 155 3.52 1.46 5.84
CA THR A 155 4.11 1.20 4.52
C THR A 155 5.10 2.27 4.16
N PHE A 156 6.14 1.83 3.48
CA PHE A 156 7.17 2.69 2.93
C PHE A 156 7.11 2.59 1.41
N SER A 157 7.21 3.73 0.73
CA SER A 157 7.35 3.74 -0.72
C SER A 157 8.35 4.80 -1.13
N THR A 158 9.15 4.51 -2.16
CA THR A 158 9.95 5.55 -2.79
C THR A 158 9.44 5.86 -4.18
N ARG A 159 9.62 7.11 -4.61
CA ARG A 159 9.32 7.55 -5.97
C ARG A 159 10.28 8.64 -6.40
N LYS A 160 10.50 8.75 -7.71
CA LYS A 160 11.30 9.83 -8.30
C LYS A 160 10.36 10.95 -8.78
N VAL A 161 10.52 12.15 -8.24
CA VAL A 161 9.75 13.34 -8.63
C VAL A 161 10.73 14.49 -8.80
N ASN A 162 10.74 15.18 -9.94
CA ASN A 162 11.63 16.30 -10.22
C ASN A 162 13.12 16.02 -9.91
N ARG A 163 13.61 14.83 -10.28
CA ARG A 163 14.97 14.33 -10.00
C ARG A 163 15.29 14.04 -8.52
N GLU A 164 14.36 14.26 -7.60
CA GLU A 164 14.48 13.88 -6.19
C GLU A 164 13.96 12.45 -5.99
N LYS A 165 14.71 11.60 -5.28
CA LYS A 165 14.17 10.34 -4.73
C LYS A 165 13.47 10.68 -3.42
N ARG A 166 12.16 10.50 -3.38
CA ARG A 166 11.30 10.79 -2.22
C ARG A 166 10.91 9.51 -1.51
N LEU A 167 10.98 9.51 -0.19
CA LEU A 167 10.49 8.45 0.69
C LEU A 167 9.22 8.92 1.38
N ARG A 168 8.14 8.16 1.20
CA ARG A 168 6.86 8.36 1.88
C ARG A 168 6.66 7.29 2.94
N LEU A 169 6.21 7.72 4.11
CA LEU A 169 5.84 6.85 5.23
C LEU A 169 4.34 7.03 5.44
N ARG A 170 3.58 5.94 5.36
CA ARG A 170 2.14 5.95 5.58
C ARG A 170 1.76 4.97 6.68
N LYS A 171 1.19 5.49 7.77
CA LYS A 171 0.66 4.69 8.87
C LYS A 171 -0.66 4.06 8.47
N HIS A 172 -0.83 2.79 8.80
CA HIS A 172 -2.08 2.05 8.62
C HIS A 172 -2.67 1.62 9.96
N ILE A 173 -1.84 1.27 10.95
CA ILE A 173 -2.29 0.94 12.31
C ILE A 173 -1.53 1.78 13.33
N ASP A 174 -2.25 2.44 14.24
CA ASP A 174 -1.66 3.21 15.35
C ASP A 174 -1.26 2.32 16.54
N LYS A 175 -0.61 2.92 17.54
CA LYS A 175 -0.14 2.22 18.75
C LYS A 175 -1.24 1.55 19.59
N ASN A 176 -2.50 1.94 19.39
CA ASN A 176 -3.66 1.40 20.08
C ASN A 176 -4.36 0.30 19.25
N GLY A 177 -3.86 0.00 18.04
CA GLY A 177 -4.46 -0.96 17.14
C GLY A 177 -5.55 -0.39 16.23
N ASN A 178 -5.75 0.94 16.20
CA ASN A 178 -6.77 1.54 15.35
C ASN A 178 -6.31 1.62 13.90
N LEU A 179 -7.20 1.27 12.98
CA LEU A 179 -7.00 1.46 11.54
C LEU A 179 -7.01 2.96 11.20
N ILE A 180 -6.00 3.41 10.49
CA ILE A 180 -5.86 4.78 9.98
C ILE A 180 -6.13 4.78 8.48
N VAL A 181 -7.18 5.48 8.07
CA VAL A 181 -7.57 5.62 6.67
C VAL A 181 -7.34 7.05 6.22
N LEU A 182 -6.47 7.23 5.23
CA LEU A 182 -6.35 8.49 4.50
C LEU A 182 -7.30 8.48 3.31
N SER A 183 -8.28 9.38 3.33
CA SER A 183 -9.17 9.64 2.20
C SER A 183 -8.53 10.65 1.25
N ASP A 184 -8.14 10.20 0.06
CA ASP A 184 -7.66 11.08 -1.00
C ASP A 184 -8.83 11.66 -1.81
N HIS A 185 -9.30 12.83 -1.41
CA HIS A 185 -10.45 13.49 -2.03
C HIS A 185 -10.23 13.91 -3.49
N ARG A 186 -8.97 13.90 -3.97
CA ARG A 186 -8.65 14.31 -5.36
C ARG A 186 -9.24 13.36 -6.39
N GLY A 187 -9.50 12.10 -6.02
CA GLY A 187 -10.18 11.13 -6.88
C GLY A 187 -11.64 11.48 -7.19
N VAL A 188 -12.23 12.43 -6.45
CA VAL A 188 -13.62 12.88 -6.62
C VAL A 188 -13.70 14.15 -7.50
N ILE A 189 -12.56 14.74 -7.87
CA ILE A 189 -12.53 15.91 -8.76
C ILE A 189 -13.05 15.49 -10.14
N ILE A 190 -14.15 16.13 -10.56
CA ILE A 190 -14.85 15.82 -11.81
C ILE A 190 -14.07 16.34 -13.01
N ASP A 191 -13.54 17.57 -12.94
CA ASP A 191 -12.73 18.14 -14.01
C ASP A 191 -11.40 17.40 -14.14
N ASP A 192 -11.13 16.86 -15.32
CA ASP A 192 -9.96 16.03 -15.58
C ASP A 192 -8.66 16.82 -15.44
N THR A 193 -8.64 18.09 -15.87
CA THR A 193 -7.45 18.94 -15.83
C THR A 193 -7.10 19.33 -14.40
N GLU A 194 -8.09 19.76 -13.62
CA GLU A 194 -7.93 20.06 -12.19
C GLU A 194 -7.52 18.81 -11.41
N ARG A 195 -8.12 17.65 -11.72
CA ARG A 195 -7.75 16.38 -11.10
C ARG A 195 -6.30 16.03 -11.37
N GLU A 196 -5.83 16.16 -12.61
CA GLU A 196 -4.42 15.92 -12.97
C GLU A 196 -3.47 16.87 -12.23
N ILE A 197 -3.81 18.15 -12.12
CA ILE A 197 -3.01 19.13 -11.39
C ILE A 197 -2.96 18.77 -9.90
N ALA A 198 -4.10 18.41 -9.30
CA ALA A 198 -4.20 18.02 -7.90
C ALA A 198 -3.42 16.73 -7.61
N LEU A 199 -3.51 15.72 -8.48
CA LEU A 199 -2.81 14.44 -8.35
C LEU A 199 -1.28 14.57 -8.40
N LYS A 200 -0.76 15.64 -9.03
CA LYS A 200 0.68 15.97 -9.02
C LYS A 200 1.17 16.47 -7.66
N GLN A 201 0.28 16.93 -6.78
CA GLN A 201 0.65 17.38 -5.44
C GLN A 201 0.92 16.20 -4.49
N GLU A 202 1.77 16.42 -3.50
CA GLU A 202 2.00 15.47 -2.40
C GLU A 202 0.88 15.60 -1.37
N ILE A 203 0.41 14.48 -0.83
CA ILE A 203 -0.56 14.43 0.29
C ILE A 203 -0.02 13.68 1.51
N ASP A 204 1.12 13.00 1.36
CA ASP A 204 1.77 12.24 2.41
C ASP A 204 2.97 13.02 2.95
N THR A 205 3.27 12.86 4.24
CA THR A 205 4.57 13.26 4.80
C THR A 205 5.69 12.55 4.05
N TYR A 206 6.69 13.31 3.60
CA TYR A 206 7.79 12.74 2.81
C TYR A 206 9.15 13.34 3.11
N TYR A 207 10.15 12.48 2.96
CA TYR A 207 11.56 12.79 3.02
C TYR A 207 12.18 12.76 1.62
N VAL A 208 13.28 13.48 1.41
CA VAL A 208 14.09 13.44 0.19
C VAL A 208 15.42 12.77 0.51
N LYS A 209 15.92 11.93 -0.39
CA LYS A 209 17.22 11.27 -0.22
C LYS A 209 18.31 12.31 -0.08
N SER A 210 19.07 12.26 1.02
CA SER A 210 20.25 13.09 1.17
C SER A 210 21.27 12.72 0.09
N LYS A 211 21.95 13.73 -0.46
CA LYS A 211 23.04 13.52 -1.43
C LYS A 211 24.26 12.92 -0.75
#